data_AF-A0A402DRJ0-F1
#
_entry.id   AF-A0A402DRJ0-F1
#
_cell.length_a   1.000
_cell.length_b   1.000
_cell.length_c   1.000
_cell.angle_alpha   90.00
_cell.angle_beta   90.00
_cell.angle_gamma   90.00
#
_symmetry.space_group_name_H-M   'P 1'
#
loop_
_entity.id
_entity.type
_entity.pdbx_description
1 polymer ?
#
loop_
_entity_poly.entity_id
_entity_poly.type
_entity_poly.pdbx_seq_one_letter_code
_entity_poly.pdbx_strand_id
1 'polypeptide(L)'
;MTGRRRTRAAVAVAVLVACAAPTGCAALPAMPAPVPTSVVPSRDPAAAPTSSGNLSPDGFDAAQRMAVRIRNIGCGSLSTGSGFAIDANTLVTNRHVVEDSATLQLSTYDGRDVAATAASTAGLADLAIVRTADPLPAAPELADADPVTGDAVTVVGYPLGQRLTITTGTVLGATTDPLNVNLGEVLVTDAPVEPGSSGSAALDADGRVIGVVYAKDEQGYSFVVPVSTLRSMLDDESAFTAAPTCS
;
A
#
# COMPACT_ATOMS: atom_id res chain seq x y z
N MET A 1 57.33 9.15 58.22
CA MET A 1 57.86 7.87 57.69
C MET A 1 57.08 6.73 58.33
N THR A 2 56.86 5.65 57.55
CA THR A 2 56.41 4.30 57.95
C THR A 2 54.96 4.04 58.39
N GLY A 3 54.35 3.06 57.71
CA GLY A 3 53.22 2.22 58.18
C GLY A 3 51.86 2.58 57.55
N ARG A 4 51.07 1.67 56.97
CA ARG A 4 51.16 0.21 56.83
C ARG A 4 50.15 -0.18 55.72
N ARG A 5 50.63 -0.80 54.64
CA ARG A 5 49.78 -1.47 53.62
C ARG A 5 49.08 -2.68 54.28
N ARG A 6 47.82 -2.96 53.92
CA ARG A 6 47.21 -4.30 53.80
C ARG A 6 45.72 -4.21 53.46
N THR A 7 45.36 -4.60 52.24
CA THR A 7 44.05 -5.10 51.77
C THR A 7 44.26 -5.42 50.28
N ARG A 8 43.83 -6.50 49.65
CA ARG A 8 43.00 -7.67 50.00
C ARG A 8 43.42 -8.82 49.07
N ALA A 9 43.34 -10.04 49.62
CA ALA A 9 43.09 -11.34 49.00
C ALA A 9 43.42 -11.57 47.51
N ALA A 10 44.42 -12.42 47.26
CA ALA A 10 44.52 -13.22 46.05
C ALA A 10 44.17 -14.67 46.41
N VAL A 11 43.10 -15.21 45.84
CA VAL A 11 42.82 -16.65 45.83
C VAL A 11 42.91 -17.08 44.37
N ALA A 12 44.00 -17.77 44.04
CA ALA A 12 44.23 -18.37 42.74
C ALA A 12 43.48 -19.71 42.69
N VAL A 13 42.47 -19.81 41.82
CA VAL A 13 41.80 -21.07 41.52
C VAL A 13 42.48 -21.66 40.28
N ALA A 14 43.29 -22.70 40.50
CA ALA A 14 43.88 -23.50 39.43
C ALA A 14 42.82 -24.49 38.92
N VAL A 15 42.32 -24.27 37.69
CA VAL A 15 41.44 -25.22 37.01
C VAL A 15 42.29 -26.14 36.16
N LEU A 16 42.31 -27.43 36.53
CA LEU A 16 42.86 -28.53 35.75
C LEU A 16 42.06 -28.71 34.46
N VAL A 17 42.73 -28.59 33.31
CA VAL A 17 42.19 -28.93 32.00
C VAL A 17 42.36 -30.44 31.80
N ALA A 18 41.26 -31.18 31.85
CA ALA A 18 41.21 -32.58 31.43
C ALA A 18 40.74 -32.63 29.96
N CYS A 19 41.66 -32.97 29.04
CA CYS A 19 41.35 -33.24 27.65
C CYS A 19 40.65 -34.61 27.54
N ALA A 20 39.32 -34.60 27.41
CA ALA A 20 38.56 -35.76 26.94
C ALA A 20 38.42 -35.66 25.41
N ALA A 21 39.07 -36.58 24.69
CA ALA A 21 38.90 -36.72 23.24
C ALA A 21 37.59 -37.49 22.96
N PRO A 22 36.61 -36.93 22.21
CA PRO A 22 35.46 -37.69 21.77
C PRO A 22 35.83 -38.53 20.55
N THR A 23 36.07 -39.83 20.78
CA THR A 23 35.90 -40.86 19.75
C THR A 23 34.41 -41.01 19.46
N GLY A 24 33.92 -40.29 18.46
CA GLY A 24 32.54 -40.37 18.00
C GLY A 24 32.48 -40.30 16.48
N CYS A 25 32.60 -41.44 15.80
CA CYS A 25 32.15 -41.57 14.42
C CYS A 25 30.62 -41.45 14.42
N ALA A 26 30.11 -40.24 14.22
CA ALA A 26 28.69 -40.05 13.93
C ALA A 26 28.41 -40.61 12.52
N ALA A 27 27.74 -41.75 12.44
CA ALA A 27 27.17 -42.23 11.20
C ALA A 27 26.11 -41.22 10.75
N LEU A 28 26.29 -40.64 9.56
CA LEU A 28 25.31 -39.75 8.97
C LEU A 28 23.96 -40.49 8.82
N PRO A 29 22.83 -39.87 9.17
CA PRO A 29 21.52 -40.47 8.94
C PRO A 29 21.34 -40.73 7.44
N ALA A 30 20.74 -41.88 7.11
CA ALA A 30 20.44 -42.24 5.72
C ALA A 30 19.56 -41.16 5.08
N MET A 31 19.90 -40.78 3.84
CA MET A 31 19.11 -39.80 3.11
C MET A 31 17.68 -40.33 2.92
N PRO A 32 16.65 -39.45 3.01
CA PRO A 32 15.28 -39.83 2.69
C PRO A 32 15.16 -40.32 1.25
N ALA A 33 14.20 -41.20 1.01
CA ALA A 33 13.96 -41.79 -0.30
C ALA A 33 13.69 -40.69 -1.36
N PRO A 34 14.03 -40.95 -2.65
CA PRO A 34 13.71 -40.04 -3.74
C PRO A 34 12.20 -39.79 -3.80
N VAL A 35 11.81 -38.53 -3.94
CA VAL A 35 10.41 -38.17 -4.17
C VAL A 35 9.93 -38.77 -5.50
N PRO A 36 8.71 -39.34 -5.56
CA PRO A 36 8.18 -39.93 -6.77
C PRO A 36 8.00 -38.86 -7.85
N THR A 37 8.40 -39.16 -9.08
CA THR A 37 8.32 -38.27 -10.25
C THR A 37 6.90 -38.05 -10.76
N SER A 38 5.88 -38.54 -10.05
CA SER A 38 4.47 -38.50 -10.45
C SER A 38 3.61 -37.52 -9.65
N VAL A 39 4.21 -36.66 -8.81
CA VAL A 39 3.48 -35.56 -8.16
C VAL A 39 3.33 -34.41 -9.15
N VAL A 40 2.30 -34.50 -10.00
CA VAL A 40 1.77 -33.34 -10.69
C VAL A 40 0.95 -32.58 -9.64
N PRO A 41 1.22 -31.28 -9.38
CA PRO A 41 0.30 -30.49 -8.58
C PRO A 41 -1.05 -30.51 -9.30
N SER A 42 -2.03 -31.17 -8.72
CA SER A 42 -3.41 -30.96 -9.09
C SER A 42 -3.64 -29.47 -8.89
N ARG A 43 -3.78 -28.71 -9.98
CA ARG A 43 -4.43 -27.41 -9.88
C ARG A 43 -5.81 -27.72 -9.35
N ASP A 44 -6.02 -27.54 -8.05
CA ASP A 44 -7.34 -27.20 -7.58
C ASP A 44 -7.80 -26.08 -8.51
N PRO A 45 -8.97 -26.19 -9.16
CA PRO A 45 -9.54 -25.06 -9.85
C PRO A 45 -9.89 -24.07 -8.74
N ALA A 46 -8.90 -23.29 -8.32
CA ALA A 46 -9.14 -22.00 -7.70
C ALA A 46 -10.19 -21.36 -8.60
N ALA A 47 -11.36 -21.11 -8.03
CA ALA A 47 -12.47 -20.50 -8.73
C ALA A 47 -11.88 -19.36 -9.55
N ALA A 48 -11.94 -19.50 -10.88
CA ALA A 48 -11.56 -18.42 -11.77
C ALA A 48 -12.37 -17.21 -11.29
N PRO A 49 -11.76 -16.01 -11.13
CA PRO A 49 -12.57 -14.84 -10.89
C PRO A 49 -13.60 -14.77 -12.02
N THR A 50 -14.88 -14.90 -11.66
CA THR A 50 -15.99 -14.73 -12.56
C THR A 50 -16.17 -13.24 -12.81
N SER A 51 -15.22 -12.64 -13.52
CA SER A 51 -15.41 -11.39 -14.23
C SER A 51 -15.00 -11.62 -15.67
N SER A 52 -15.94 -12.12 -16.47
CA SER A 52 -15.85 -12.06 -17.94
C SER A 52 -16.07 -10.62 -18.46
N GLY A 53 -15.61 -9.63 -17.69
CA GLY A 53 -15.65 -8.22 -18.06
C GLY A 53 -14.44 -7.90 -18.90
N ASN A 54 -14.67 -7.76 -20.21
CA ASN A 54 -13.83 -7.06 -21.19
C ASN A 54 -12.31 -6.98 -20.87
N LEU A 55 -11.67 -8.13 -20.68
CA LEU A 55 -10.22 -8.16 -20.51
C LEU A 55 -9.56 -7.75 -21.83
N SER A 56 -8.71 -6.74 -21.78
CA SER A 56 -7.85 -6.37 -22.90
C SER A 56 -6.91 -7.54 -23.26
N PRO A 57 -6.37 -7.62 -24.49
CA PRO A 57 -5.48 -8.71 -24.92
C PRO A 57 -4.25 -8.98 -24.02
N ASP A 58 -3.83 -7.98 -23.24
CA ASP A 58 -2.73 -8.06 -22.26
C ASP A 58 -3.19 -8.55 -20.86
N GLY A 59 -4.47 -8.86 -20.69
CA GLY A 59 -5.03 -9.45 -19.47
C GLY A 59 -5.42 -8.45 -18.36
N PHE A 60 -5.38 -7.14 -18.64
CA PHE A 60 -5.73 -6.10 -17.67
C PHE A 60 -7.03 -5.38 -18.04
N ASP A 61 -7.94 -5.24 -17.08
CA ASP A 61 -9.17 -4.47 -17.24
C ASP A 61 -8.95 -2.96 -17.07
N ALA A 62 -10.01 -2.17 -17.27
CA ALA A 62 -9.97 -0.71 -17.11
C ALA A 62 -9.59 -0.28 -15.69
N ALA A 63 -10.00 -1.05 -14.67
CA ALA A 63 -9.74 -0.74 -13.28
C ALA A 63 -8.26 -0.89 -12.91
N GLN A 64 -7.60 -1.90 -13.47
CA GLN A 64 -6.17 -2.09 -13.31
C GLN A 64 -5.35 -1.02 -14.05
N ARG A 65 -5.83 -0.59 -15.22
CA ARG A 65 -5.14 0.39 -16.08
C ARG A 65 -5.06 1.79 -15.51
N MET A 66 -6.06 2.18 -14.73
CA MET A 66 -6.09 3.50 -14.09
C MET A 66 -5.11 3.62 -12.93
N ALA A 67 -4.73 2.51 -12.31
CA ALA A 67 -3.93 2.52 -11.10
C ALA A 67 -2.49 2.94 -11.40
N VAL A 68 -1.97 3.83 -10.56
CA VAL A 68 -0.61 4.36 -10.61
C VAL A 68 0.08 4.08 -9.28
N ARG A 69 1.28 3.53 -9.33
CA ARG A 69 2.13 3.38 -8.16
C ARG A 69 2.90 4.67 -7.95
N ILE A 70 2.92 5.16 -6.71
CA ILE A 70 3.63 6.38 -6.33
C ILE A 70 4.75 6.00 -5.35
N ARG A 71 5.97 6.42 -5.65
CA ARG A 71 7.10 6.40 -4.70
C ARG A 71 7.51 7.84 -4.44
N ASN A 72 7.41 8.24 -3.18
CA ASN A 72 7.84 9.56 -2.76
C ASN A 72 9.23 9.42 -2.12
N ILE A 73 10.21 9.99 -2.83
CA ILE A 73 11.57 10.17 -2.33
C ILE A 73 11.58 11.51 -1.62
N GLY A 74 11.39 11.48 -0.31
CA GLY A 74 11.33 12.65 0.54
C GLY A 74 12.69 13.06 1.09
N CYS A 75 12.69 13.96 2.06
CA CYS A 75 13.88 14.56 2.66
C CYS A 75 14.58 13.60 3.65
N GLY A 76 15.10 12.48 3.14
CA GLY A 76 15.72 11.42 3.93
C GLY A 76 14.79 10.24 4.26
N SER A 77 13.59 10.21 3.67
CA SER A 77 12.63 9.12 3.77
C SER A 77 12.23 8.60 2.40
N LEU A 78 11.74 7.36 2.35
CA LEU A 78 11.08 6.77 1.20
C LEU A 78 9.72 6.28 1.65
N SER A 79 8.66 6.81 1.05
CA SER A 79 7.31 6.30 1.21
C SER A 79 6.75 5.82 -0.12
N THR A 80 5.74 4.99 -0.03
CA THR A 80 5.04 4.41 -1.17
C THR A 80 3.55 4.58 -0.98
N GLY A 81 2.86 4.83 -2.07
CA GLY A 81 1.41 4.96 -2.11
C GLY A 81 0.88 4.53 -3.47
N SER A 82 -0.41 4.72 -3.61
CA SER A 82 -1.18 4.44 -4.81
C SER A 82 -1.85 5.72 -5.28
N GLY A 83 -2.30 5.71 -6.52
CA GLY A 83 -3.15 6.74 -7.09
C GLY A 83 -3.93 6.14 -8.25
N PHE A 84 -4.86 6.91 -8.80
CA PHE A 84 -5.57 6.54 -10.01
C PHE A 84 -5.78 7.76 -10.89
N ALA A 85 -5.72 7.56 -12.21
CA ALA A 85 -5.98 8.63 -13.16
C ALA A 85 -7.45 9.07 -13.08
N ILE A 86 -7.70 10.36 -13.22
CA ILE A 86 -9.05 10.94 -13.40
C ILE A 86 -9.24 11.56 -14.79
N ASP A 87 -8.14 11.79 -15.50
CA ASP A 87 -8.12 12.14 -16.92
C ASP A 87 -6.80 11.63 -17.54
N ALA A 88 -6.50 12.06 -18.77
CA ALA A 88 -5.29 11.65 -19.47
C ALA A 88 -3.99 12.06 -18.75
N ASN A 89 -3.93 13.18 -18.04
CA ASN A 89 -2.70 13.76 -17.48
C ASN A 89 -2.80 14.12 -15.99
N THR A 90 -3.85 13.67 -15.32
CA THR A 90 -4.13 14.00 -13.92
C THR A 90 -4.50 12.73 -13.17
N LEU A 91 -3.89 12.55 -12.00
CA LEU A 91 -4.25 11.48 -11.06
C LEU A 91 -4.61 12.05 -9.69
N VAL A 92 -5.42 11.30 -8.96
CA VAL A 92 -5.75 11.53 -7.56
C VAL A 92 -4.98 10.54 -6.68
N THR A 93 -4.55 11.02 -5.53
CA THR A 93 -3.94 10.23 -4.45
C THR A 93 -4.22 10.90 -3.11
N ASN A 94 -3.61 10.44 -2.02
CA ASN A 94 -3.67 11.14 -0.75
C ASN A 94 -2.61 12.23 -0.61
N ARG A 95 -2.92 13.23 0.21
CA ARG A 95 -1.98 14.31 0.53
C ARG A 95 -0.71 13.76 1.20
N HIS A 96 -0.85 12.91 2.22
CA HIS A 96 0.31 12.35 2.91
C HIS A 96 1.20 11.45 2.02
N VAL A 97 0.74 11.04 0.84
CA VAL A 97 1.55 10.29 -0.13
C VAL A 97 2.53 11.21 -0.86
N VAL A 98 2.20 12.48 -1.06
CA VAL A 98 2.96 13.41 -1.92
C VAL A 98 3.65 14.55 -1.16
N GLU A 99 3.28 14.78 0.10
CA GLU A 99 3.92 15.77 0.97
C GLU A 99 5.42 15.48 1.20
N ASP A 100 6.17 16.54 1.52
CA ASP A 100 7.61 16.52 1.82
C ASP A 100 8.45 15.78 0.77
N SER A 101 8.02 15.85 -0.50
CA SER A 101 8.68 15.17 -1.60
C SER A 101 9.83 16.00 -2.18
N ALA A 102 10.97 15.35 -2.39
CA ALA A 102 12.03 15.85 -3.27
C ALA A 102 11.79 15.36 -4.71
N THR A 103 11.27 14.14 -4.86
CA THR A 103 10.95 13.55 -6.15
C THR A 103 9.79 12.57 -6.00
N LEU A 104 8.78 12.71 -6.87
CA LEU A 104 7.72 11.72 -7.04
C LEU A 104 8.01 10.85 -8.26
N GLN A 105 8.12 9.55 -8.04
CA GLN A 105 8.23 8.57 -9.12
C GLN A 105 6.87 7.89 -9.30
N LEU A 106 6.33 7.97 -10.51
CA LEU A 106 5.06 7.34 -10.86
C LEU A 106 5.35 6.17 -11.80
N SER A 107 4.71 5.02 -11.57
CA SER A 107 4.76 3.89 -12.50
C SER A 107 3.36 3.35 -12.75
N THR A 108 3.01 3.09 -14.00
CA THR A 108 1.71 2.52 -14.40
C THR A 108 1.70 0.99 -14.29
N TYR A 109 0.53 0.38 -14.45
CA TYR A 109 0.31 -1.08 -14.35
C TYR A 109 1.22 -1.91 -15.28
N ASP A 110 1.58 -1.37 -16.44
CA ASP A 110 2.45 -1.96 -17.46
C ASP A 110 3.96 -1.78 -17.16
N GLY A 111 4.30 -1.13 -16.05
CA GLY A 111 5.69 -0.90 -15.61
C GLY A 111 6.35 0.32 -16.24
N ARG A 112 5.63 1.15 -16.99
CA ARG A 112 6.15 2.40 -17.55
C ARG A 112 6.26 3.47 -16.46
N ASP A 113 7.41 4.14 -16.41
CA ASP A 113 7.60 5.30 -15.54
C ASP A 113 7.01 6.55 -16.19
N VAL A 114 6.33 7.37 -15.39
CA VAL A 114 5.65 8.59 -15.81
C VAL A 114 6.19 9.76 -14.98
N ALA A 115 6.59 10.84 -15.66
CA ALA A 115 7.10 12.02 -14.98
C ALA A 115 5.96 12.83 -14.34
N ALA A 116 6.05 13.09 -13.03
CA ALA A 116 5.22 14.07 -12.35
C ALA A 116 5.70 15.50 -12.69
N THR A 117 4.80 16.37 -13.14
CA THR A 117 5.10 17.77 -13.49
C THR A 117 4.68 18.74 -12.40
N ALA A 118 3.66 18.39 -11.63
CA ALA A 118 3.18 19.18 -10.49
C ALA A 118 2.47 18.26 -9.51
N ALA A 119 2.52 18.60 -8.23
CA ALA A 119 1.69 18.02 -7.18
C ALA A 119 1.01 19.14 -6.41
N SER A 120 -0.26 18.94 -6.06
CA SER A 120 -1.03 19.88 -5.27
C SER A 120 -1.86 19.13 -4.25
N THR A 121 -1.97 19.67 -3.04
CA THR A 121 -2.65 19.03 -1.92
C THR A 121 -3.86 19.85 -1.51
N ALA A 122 -4.93 19.16 -1.13
CA ALA A 122 -6.10 19.78 -0.54
C ALA A 122 -5.84 20.08 0.94
N GLY A 123 -6.31 21.23 1.42
CA GLY A 123 -6.24 21.57 2.84
C GLY A 123 -7.08 20.62 3.72
N LEU A 124 -8.15 20.07 3.15
CA LEU A 124 -9.08 19.12 3.77
C LEU A 124 -9.04 17.77 3.02
N ALA A 125 -9.71 16.76 3.59
CA ALA A 125 -9.96 15.47 2.93
C ALA A 125 -8.73 14.58 2.61
N ASP A 126 -7.51 14.95 3.04
CA ASP A 126 -6.28 14.17 2.79
C ASP A 126 -6.15 13.75 1.30
N LEU A 127 -6.54 14.63 0.39
CA LEU A 127 -6.48 14.42 -1.06
C LEU A 127 -5.34 15.22 -1.69
N ALA A 128 -4.81 14.69 -2.78
CA ALA A 128 -3.88 15.38 -3.64
C ALA A 128 -4.12 15.05 -5.11
N ILE A 129 -3.74 16.00 -5.95
CA ILE A 129 -3.71 15.88 -7.40
C ILE A 129 -2.25 15.88 -7.83
N VAL A 130 -1.89 14.96 -8.72
CA VAL A 130 -0.59 14.97 -9.40
C VAL A 130 -0.83 15.07 -10.91
N ARG A 131 -0.14 16.02 -11.55
CA ARG A 131 -0.15 16.18 -13.01
C ARG A 131 1.03 15.44 -13.61
N THR A 132 0.82 14.83 -14.77
CA THR A 132 1.82 14.02 -15.47
C THR A 132 2.19 14.60 -16.83
N ALA A 133 3.45 14.44 -17.22
CA ALA A 133 3.94 14.87 -18.53
C ALA A 133 3.35 14.02 -19.67
N ASP A 134 3.26 12.71 -19.43
CA ASP A 134 2.77 11.72 -20.39
C ASP A 134 1.36 11.24 -20.02
N PRO A 135 0.57 10.79 -21.02
CA PRO A 135 -0.77 10.31 -20.75
C PRO A 135 -0.80 9.01 -19.93
N LEU A 136 -1.81 8.91 -19.07
CA LEU A 136 -2.15 7.74 -18.26
C LEU A 136 -3.06 6.79 -19.06
N PRO A 137 -3.02 5.47 -18.79
CA PRO A 137 -3.60 4.47 -19.70
C PRO A 137 -5.14 4.42 -19.70
N ALA A 138 -5.78 4.79 -18.61
CA ALA A 138 -7.22 4.81 -18.46
C ALA A 138 -7.62 5.73 -17.32
N ALA A 139 -8.79 6.37 -17.41
CA ALA A 139 -9.42 7.12 -16.33
C ALA A 139 -10.87 6.62 -16.19
N PRO A 140 -11.30 6.15 -15.02
CA PRO A 140 -12.66 5.70 -14.79
C PRO A 140 -13.61 6.88 -14.62
N GLU A 141 -14.90 6.56 -14.65
CA GLU A 141 -15.93 7.49 -14.19
C GLU A 141 -15.96 7.53 -12.66
N LEU A 142 -16.22 8.72 -12.10
CA LEU A 142 -16.57 8.85 -10.69
C LEU A 142 -18.05 8.52 -10.53
N ALA A 143 -18.40 7.75 -9.49
CA ALA A 143 -19.80 7.48 -9.18
C ALA A 143 -20.56 8.78 -8.86
N ASP A 144 -21.87 8.77 -9.11
CA ASP A 144 -22.72 9.95 -8.93
C ASP A 144 -23.11 10.19 -7.46
N ALA A 145 -23.04 9.15 -6.63
CA ALA A 145 -23.41 9.19 -5.23
C ALA A 145 -22.52 8.25 -4.39
N ASP A 146 -22.49 8.51 -3.08
CA ASP A 146 -21.83 7.63 -2.13
C ASP A 146 -22.56 6.28 -2.03
N PRO A 147 -21.81 5.19 -1.81
CA PRO A 147 -22.39 3.86 -1.67
C PRO A 147 -23.12 3.72 -0.34
N VAL A 148 -24.00 2.72 -0.25
CA VAL A 148 -24.73 2.40 0.98
C VAL A 148 -24.16 1.15 1.66
N THR A 149 -24.44 0.98 2.94
CA THR A 149 -24.07 -0.24 3.67
C THR A 149 -24.58 -1.49 2.94
N GLY A 150 -23.68 -2.45 2.72
CA GLY A 150 -23.95 -3.69 2.01
C GLY A 150 -23.53 -3.68 0.53
N ASP A 151 -23.19 -2.51 -0.03
CA ASP A 151 -22.69 -2.43 -1.39
C ASP A 151 -21.31 -3.10 -1.51
N ALA A 152 -21.08 -3.80 -2.62
CA ALA A 152 -19.79 -4.38 -2.92
C ALA A 152 -18.78 -3.27 -3.25
N VAL A 153 -17.55 -3.43 -2.77
CA VAL A 153 -16.45 -2.53 -3.09
C VAL A 153 -15.22 -3.31 -3.54
N THR A 154 -14.58 -2.80 -4.59
CA THR A 154 -13.31 -3.31 -5.10
C THR A 154 -12.24 -2.24 -4.94
N VAL A 155 -11.17 -2.54 -4.22
CA VAL A 155 -10.02 -1.66 -4.06
C VAL A 155 -8.91 -2.06 -5.03
N VAL A 156 -8.40 -1.10 -5.78
CA VAL A 156 -7.34 -1.33 -6.78
C VAL A 156 -6.16 -0.40 -6.51
N GLY A 157 -4.98 -0.98 -6.28
CA GLY A 157 -3.76 -0.21 -6.02
C GLY A 157 -2.52 -1.05 -5.76
N TYR A 158 -1.54 -0.46 -5.07
CA TYR A 158 -0.21 -1.01 -4.85
C TYR A 158 0.12 -1.15 -3.36
N PRO A 159 -0.49 -2.12 -2.66
CA PRO A 159 -0.10 -2.47 -1.30
C PRO A 159 1.41 -2.68 -1.19
N LEU A 160 2.00 -2.14 -0.14
CA LEU A 160 3.44 -2.14 0.17
C LEU A 160 4.32 -1.52 -0.94
N GLY A 161 3.73 -0.79 -1.88
CA GLY A 161 4.42 -0.28 -3.08
C GLY A 161 4.87 -1.39 -4.03
N GLN A 162 4.28 -2.59 -3.95
CA GLN A 162 4.75 -3.75 -4.71
C GLN A 162 3.93 -3.96 -5.99
N ARG A 163 3.26 -5.11 -6.12
CA ARG A 163 2.51 -5.49 -7.30
C ARG A 163 1.11 -4.89 -7.23
N LEU A 164 0.57 -4.53 -8.41
CA LEU A 164 -0.83 -4.16 -8.54
C LEU A 164 -1.70 -5.28 -7.95
N THR A 165 -2.59 -4.90 -7.03
CA THR A 165 -3.44 -5.80 -6.28
C THR A 165 -4.88 -5.30 -6.38
N ILE A 166 -5.79 -6.26 -6.46
CA ILE A 166 -7.23 -6.05 -6.36
C ILE A 166 -7.69 -6.75 -5.10
N THR A 167 -8.34 -6.02 -4.21
CA THR A 167 -9.03 -6.60 -3.05
C THR A 167 -10.51 -6.26 -3.12
N THR A 168 -11.34 -7.16 -2.62
CA THR A 168 -12.80 -7.00 -2.64
C THR A 168 -13.33 -7.06 -1.22
N GLY A 169 -14.38 -6.31 -0.96
CA GLY A 169 -15.09 -6.30 0.31
C GLY A 169 -16.49 -5.70 0.15
N THR A 170 -17.00 -5.20 1.26
CA THR A 170 -18.32 -4.61 1.40
C THR A 170 -18.20 -3.28 2.12
N VAL A 171 -19.05 -2.32 1.77
CA VAL A 171 -19.23 -1.09 2.53
C VAL A 171 -19.99 -1.42 3.81
N LEU A 172 -19.39 -1.14 4.97
CA LEU A 172 -20.00 -1.38 6.28
C LEU A 172 -20.84 -0.19 6.74
N GLY A 173 -20.54 1.00 6.23
CA GLY A 173 -21.27 2.23 6.51
C GLY A 173 -20.34 3.43 6.47
N ALA A 174 -20.74 4.50 7.14
CA ALA A 174 -19.95 5.71 7.28
C ALA A 174 -19.70 6.04 8.77
N THR A 175 -18.59 6.69 9.06
CA THR A 175 -18.22 7.15 10.39
C THR A 175 -17.55 8.51 10.30
N THR A 176 -17.60 9.29 11.39
CA THR A 176 -16.69 10.41 11.53
C THR A 176 -15.25 9.91 11.49
N ASP A 177 -14.39 10.62 10.75
CA ASP A 177 -12.98 10.34 10.57
C ASP A 177 -12.29 9.92 11.89
N PRO A 178 -11.96 8.63 12.04
CA PRO A 178 -11.41 8.10 13.28
C PRO A 178 -9.98 8.58 13.54
N LEU A 179 -9.29 9.06 12.49
CA LEU A 179 -7.92 9.56 12.62
C LEU A 179 -7.87 11.04 13.02
N ASN A 180 -9.02 11.72 13.09
CA ASN A 180 -9.12 13.14 13.42
C ASN A 180 -8.21 14.03 12.56
N VAL A 181 -8.03 13.67 11.29
CA VAL A 181 -7.30 14.45 10.29
C VAL A 181 -8.23 15.41 9.52
N ASN A 182 -9.41 15.69 10.10
CA ASN A 182 -10.42 16.63 9.64
C ASN A 182 -11.03 16.28 8.27
N LEU A 183 -11.30 15.00 8.03
CA LEU A 183 -11.98 14.56 6.79
C LEU A 183 -13.50 14.69 6.85
N GLY A 184 -14.07 14.87 8.03
CA GLY A 184 -15.52 14.81 8.22
C GLY A 184 -15.98 13.36 8.27
N GLU A 185 -16.94 12.99 7.42
CA GLU A 185 -17.47 11.63 7.33
C GLU A 185 -16.67 10.80 6.29
N VAL A 186 -16.33 9.57 6.65
CA VAL A 186 -15.58 8.62 5.81
C VAL A 186 -16.31 7.30 5.73
N LEU A 187 -16.15 6.58 4.61
CA LEU A 187 -16.70 5.24 4.46
C LEU A 187 -15.82 4.22 5.19
N VAL A 188 -16.45 3.17 5.70
CA VAL A 188 -15.79 2.02 6.32
C VAL A 188 -16.03 0.80 5.45
N THR A 189 -14.98 0.04 5.15
CA THR A 189 -15.07 -1.23 4.43
C THR A 189 -14.20 -2.32 5.06
N ASP A 190 -14.61 -3.58 4.88
CA ASP A 190 -13.80 -4.76 5.21
C ASP A 190 -12.84 -5.20 4.07
N ALA A 191 -12.78 -4.45 2.96
CA ALA A 191 -11.83 -4.70 1.89
C ALA A 191 -10.39 -4.60 2.45
N PRO A 192 -9.57 -5.67 2.37
CA PRO A 192 -8.23 -5.67 2.94
C PRO A 192 -7.33 -4.65 2.26
N VAL A 193 -6.65 -3.82 3.06
CA VAL A 193 -5.62 -2.88 2.60
C VAL A 193 -4.40 -2.93 3.50
N GLU A 194 -3.24 -2.59 2.95
CA GLU A 194 -1.96 -2.52 3.68
C GLU A 194 -1.29 -1.16 3.46
N PRO A 195 -0.27 -0.78 4.26
CA PRO A 195 0.55 0.39 3.97
C PRO A 195 0.95 0.42 2.49
N GLY A 196 0.84 1.58 1.83
CA GLY A 196 1.00 1.72 0.38
C GLY A 196 -0.30 1.67 -0.43
N SER A 197 -1.40 1.21 0.17
CA SER A 197 -2.74 1.29 -0.44
C SER A 197 -3.36 2.69 -0.33
N SER A 198 -2.77 3.60 0.46
CA SER A 198 -3.18 5.00 0.50
C SER A 198 -3.19 5.60 -0.91
N GLY A 199 -4.31 6.17 -1.30
CA GLY A 199 -4.60 6.73 -2.62
C GLY A 199 -5.16 5.74 -3.63
N SER A 200 -5.39 4.48 -3.23
CA SER A 200 -6.04 3.48 -4.09
C SER A 200 -7.49 3.88 -4.39
N ALA A 201 -7.95 3.54 -5.59
CA ALA A 201 -9.36 3.71 -5.95
C ALA A 201 -10.20 2.63 -5.25
N ALA A 202 -11.30 3.04 -4.63
CA ALA A 202 -12.40 2.16 -4.25
C ALA A 202 -13.49 2.24 -5.34
N LEU A 203 -13.92 1.11 -5.87
CA LEU A 203 -14.82 1.00 -7.01
C LEU A 203 -16.11 0.27 -6.65
N ASP A 204 -17.23 0.69 -7.25
CA ASP A 204 -18.49 -0.06 -7.22
C ASP A 204 -18.47 -1.25 -8.20
N ALA A 205 -19.58 -1.99 -8.27
CA ALA A 205 -19.74 -3.14 -9.16
C ALA A 205 -19.71 -2.76 -10.66
N ASP A 206 -19.95 -1.50 -11.01
CA ASP A 206 -19.88 -0.97 -12.37
C ASP A 206 -18.46 -0.49 -12.74
N GLY A 207 -17.52 -0.53 -11.79
CA GLY A 207 -16.15 -0.05 -11.97
C GLY A 207 -16.00 1.46 -11.86
N ARG A 208 -17.01 2.16 -11.31
CA ARG A 208 -16.96 3.61 -11.04
C ARG A 208 -16.35 3.87 -9.68
N VAL A 209 -15.59 4.95 -9.56
CA VAL A 209 -14.91 5.30 -8.30
C VAL A 209 -15.92 5.82 -7.28
N ILE A 210 -16.01 5.13 -6.15
CA ILE A 210 -16.82 5.52 -4.99
C ILE A 210 -15.99 6.16 -3.86
N GLY A 211 -14.66 6.20 -4.00
CA GLY A 211 -13.81 6.97 -3.10
C GLY A 211 -12.32 6.64 -3.18
N VAL A 212 -11.56 7.24 -2.25
CA VAL A 212 -10.09 7.12 -2.16
C VAL A 212 -9.70 6.51 -0.81
N VAL A 213 -9.04 5.34 -0.82
CA VAL A 213 -8.55 4.70 0.41
C VAL A 213 -7.48 5.58 1.05
N TYR A 214 -7.58 5.90 2.34
CA TYR A 214 -6.57 6.72 3.04
C TYR A 214 -5.97 6.08 4.28
N ALA A 215 -6.69 5.18 4.94
CA ALA A 215 -6.25 4.60 6.20
C ALA A 215 -6.86 3.21 6.46
N LYS A 216 -6.34 2.55 7.48
CA LYS A 216 -6.93 1.35 8.09
C LYS A 216 -6.74 1.38 9.59
N ASP A 217 -7.57 0.64 10.32
CA ASP A 217 -7.38 0.44 11.76
C ASP A 217 -6.66 -0.89 12.08
N GLU A 218 -6.50 -1.15 13.38
CA GLU A 218 -5.91 -2.38 13.91
C GLU A 218 -6.83 -3.62 13.77
N GLN A 219 -8.13 -3.39 13.53
CA GLN A 219 -9.14 -4.43 13.38
C GLN A 219 -9.23 -4.92 11.92
N GLY A 220 -8.57 -4.20 11.00
CA GLY A 220 -8.54 -4.52 9.58
C GLY A 220 -9.62 -3.81 8.77
N TYR A 221 -10.35 -2.86 9.36
CA TYR A 221 -11.25 -2.00 8.60
C TYR A 221 -10.47 -0.92 7.88
N SER A 222 -10.86 -0.68 6.64
CA SER A 222 -10.27 0.32 5.77
C SER A 222 -11.19 1.53 5.68
N PHE A 223 -10.60 2.71 5.68
CA PHE A 223 -11.31 3.98 5.59
C PHE A 223 -11.09 4.64 4.24
N VAL A 224 -12.17 5.17 3.68
CA VAL A 224 -12.22 5.71 2.33
C VAL A 224 -12.83 7.11 2.36
N VAL A 225 -12.15 8.06 1.75
CA VAL A 225 -12.69 9.39 1.47
C VAL A 225 -13.82 9.23 0.44
N PRO A 226 -15.08 9.58 0.76
CA PRO A 226 -16.22 9.31 -0.13
C PRO A 226 -16.12 10.07 -1.46
N VAL A 227 -16.76 9.54 -2.51
CA VAL A 227 -16.80 10.19 -3.83
C VAL A 227 -17.48 11.56 -3.77
N SER A 228 -18.48 11.76 -2.91
CA SER A 228 -19.09 13.09 -2.71
C SER A 228 -18.07 14.14 -2.28
N THR A 229 -17.17 13.76 -1.35
CA THR A 229 -16.09 14.63 -0.88
C THR A 229 -15.05 14.84 -1.97
N LEU A 230 -14.67 13.77 -2.69
CA LEU A 230 -13.74 13.87 -3.82
C LEU A 230 -14.27 14.84 -4.89
N ARG A 231 -15.52 14.69 -5.32
CA ARG A 231 -16.14 15.55 -6.33
C ARG A 231 -16.21 17.00 -5.85
N SER A 232 -16.65 17.22 -4.62
CA SER A 232 -16.69 18.57 -4.03
C SER A 232 -15.31 19.24 -4.01
N MET A 233 -14.23 18.48 -3.78
CA MET A 233 -12.87 19.02 -3.82
C MET A 233 -12.42 19.29 -5.26
N LEU A 234 -12.69 18.38 -6.19
CA LEU A 234 -12.33 18.55 -7.60
C LEU A 234 -13.05 19.73 -8.27
N ASP A 235 -14.28 20.03 -7.85
CA ASP A 235 -15.06 21.18 -8.34
C ASP A 235 -14.54 22.53 -7.79
N ASP A 236 -13.75 22.52 -6.72
CA ASP A 236 -13.11 23.71 -6.12
C ASP A 236 -11.59 23.67 -6.32
N GLU A 237 -11.13 24.11 -7.49
CA GLU A 237 -9.68 24.19 -7.78
C GLU A 237 -8.90 25.01 -6.74
N SER A 238 -9.54 25.98 -6.06
CA SER A 238 -8.89 26.81 -5.04
C SER A 238 -8.59 26.06 -3.74
N ALA A 239 -9.22 24.89 -3.54
CA ALA A 239 -8.95 24.00 -2.42
C ALA A 239 -7.54 23.38 -2.50
N PHE A 240 -6.92 23.35 -3.69
CA PHE A 240 -5.61 22.76 -3.91
C PHE A 240 -4.50 23.82 -3.93
N THR A 241 -3.47 23.58 -3.13
CA THR A 241 -2.23 24.38 -3.13
C THR A 241 -1.04 23.52 -3.53
N ALA A 242 0.01 24.13 -4.08
CA ALA A 242 1.23 23.41 -4.42
C ALA A 242 1.74 22.59 -3.21
N ALA A 243 2.05 21.31 -3.45
CA ALA A 243 2.51 20.43 -2.39
C ALA A 243 3.83 20.95 -1.81
N PRO A 244 4.00 20.96 -0.48
CA PRO A 244 5.26 21.36 0.13
C PRO A 244 6.38 20.42 -0.32
N THR A 245 7.49 21.01 -0.77
CA THR A 245 8.71 20.28 -1.15
C THR A 245 9.75 20.39 -0.05
N CYS A 246 10.77 19.52 -0.10
CA CYS A 246 11.93 19.65 0.78
C CYS A 246 12.50 21.07 0.76
N SER A 247 12.65 21.65 1.96
CA SER A 247 13.32 22.94 2.20
C SER A 247 14.79 22.76 2.53
#